data_AF-A0A6I5R8Z9-F1
#
_entry.id   AF-A0A6I5R8Z9-F1
#
_cell.length_a   1.000
_cell.length_b   1.000
_cell.length_c   1.000
_cell.angle_alpha   90.00
_cell.angle_beta   90.00
_cell.angle_gamma   90.00
#
_symmetry.space_group_name_H-M   'P 1'
#
loop_
_entity.id
_entity.type
_entity.pdbx_description
1 polymer ?
#
loop_
_entity_poly.entity_id
_entity_poly.type
_entity_poly.pdbx_seq_one_letter_code
_entity_poly.pdbx_strand_id
1 'polypeptide(L)'
;MKIILNARLLVLTAVVAFAIAACNTKTLSTDSDQNPASQLSATPTDCRTIEHEAGETEVCGQPQRIVVLGSYVLEPLLALDVQPIGYAEYVAFHQGDYTDPSQQIPYLGDLMAPPLANVGTASQPSIEAIIEAQPDLILAAEFINAGEYDTLSRIAPTLLLDYDEPEQSLSAIALATNRIEQADQLLTQTAQQLEEAQAIFASLAATHPKVALLSPSDLQNIQVITNSASHCGSLIEELGFQLVFPPGLNNDDSSPSAPISLESLPQLNDADIVILLGYNFSDFKSLGSVDRFEEHQLSKLKQAWEENAIAQSLDASQAGRAYFIPGYLCAGLPGPIGTELYLEELKEQLLSSHEGTD
;
A
#
# COMPACT_ATOMS: atom_id res chain seq x y z
N MET A 1 -32.99 12.72 -57.20
CA MET A 1 -33.17 14.16 -57.53
C MET A 1 -31.87 14.66 -58.14
N LYS A 2 -31.88 14.98 -59.46
CA LYS A 2 -31.00 15.86 -60.27
C LYS A 2 -29.63 16.28 -59.66
N ILE A 3 -28.47 15.84 -60.18
CA ILE A 3 -27.67 16.46 -61.27
C ILE A 3 -27.76 17.99 -61.36
N ILE A 4 -26.69 18.72 -60.98
CA ILE A 4 -26.14 20.01 -61.53
C ILE A 4 -24.71 20.13 -60.91
N LEU A 5 -23.54 20.07 -61.56
CA LEU A 5 -22.93 20.64 -62.78
C LEU A 5 -22.62 22.15 -62.71
N ASN A 6 -21.32 22.51 -62.60
CA ASN A 6 -20.59 23.58 -63.34
C ASN A 6 -19.45 24.15 -62.47
N ALA A 7 -18.16 24.00 -62.82
CA ALA A 7 -17.42 24.46 -64.01
C ALA A 7 -16.95 25.92 -63.93
N ARG A 8 -15.62 26.10 -63.97
CA ARG A 8 -14.81 27.02 -64.81
C ARG A 8 -13.49 27.39 -64.11
N LEU A 9 -12.35 27.68 -64.73
CA LEU A 9 -11.71 27.45 -66.04
C LEU A 9 -10.45 28.36 -66.02
N LEU A 10 -9.26 27.81 -66.33
CA LEU A 10 -8.01 28.43 -66.90
C LEU A 10 -7.46 29.78 -66.37
N VAL A 11 -6.14 30.02 -66.22
CA VAL A 11 -5.09 30.37 -67.23
C VAL A 11 -3.78 30.59 -66.41
N LEU A 12 -2.64 29.90 -66.56
CA LEU A 12 -1.54 29.89 -67.57
C LEU A 12 -0.28 30.75 -67.19
N THR A 13 0.88 30.07 -67.00
CA THR A 13 2.31 30.41 -67.38
C THR A 13 3.02 31.67 -66.82
N ALA A 14 4.34 31.73 -66.51
CA ALA A 14 5.57 31.21 -67.17
C ALA A 14 6.81 31.27 -66.20
N VAL A 15 7.67 30.23 -66.14
CA VAL A 15 9.04 30.08 -66.74
C VAL A 15 10.19 30.81 -66.01
N VAL A 16 11.23 30.06 -65.54
CA VAL A 16 12.66 30.15 -65.96
C VAL A 16 13.39 28.87 -65.54
N ALA A 17 14.20 28.36 -66.47
CA ALA A 17 14.97 27.13 -66.46
C ALA A 17 16.37 27.27 -65.84
N PHE A 18 16.94 26.16 -65.34
CA PHE A 18 18.38 25.89 -65.47
C PHE A 18 18.64 24.40 -65.71
N ALA A 19 19.64 24.14 -66.53
CA ALA A 19 19.82 22.96 -67.34
C ALA A 19 21.02 22.09 -66.90
N ILE A 20 20.79 20.76 -66.91
CA ILE A 20 21.59 19.69 -67.54
C ILE A 20 22.90 19.19 -66.89
N ALA A 21 23.01 17.84 -66.93
CA ALA A 21 24.17 16.92 -67.00
C ALA A 21 24.32 16.02 -65.75
N ALA A 22 24.44 14.68 -65.81
CA ALA A 22 24.53 13.71 -66.91
C ALA A 22 24.29 12.26 -66.38
N CYS A 23 23.83 11.39 -67.30
CA CYS A 23 23.94 9.92 -67.42
C CYS A 23 24.30 9.08 -66.17
N ASN A 24 23.45 8.19 -65.65
CA ASN A 24 22.93 6.92 -66.19
C ASN A 24 24.00 5.94 -66.73
N THR A 25 24.32 4.91 -65.95
CA THR A 25 24.80 3.63 -66.45
C THR A 25 24.14 2.49 -65.66
N LYS A 26 23.29 1.74 -66.37
CA LYS A 26 22.70 0.48 -65.95
C LYS A 26 23.76 -0.62 -66.00
N THR A 27 23.87 -1.38 -64.92
CA THR A 27 24.31 -2.78 -64.97
C THR A 27 23.31 -3.59 -64.16
N LEU A 28 22.53 -4.40 -64.87
CA LEU A 28 21.64 -5.43 -64.32
C LEU A 28 22.43 -6.73 -64.29
N SER A 29 22.46 -7.40 -63.15
CA SER A 29 22.47 -8.86 -63.06
C SER A 29 21.88 -9.27 -61.70
N THR A 30 20.82 -10.05 -61.82
CA THR A 30 19.94 -10.67 -60.83
C THR A 30 20.68 -11.82 -60.12
N ASP A 31 20.56 -11.95 -58.79
CA ASP A 31 20.02 -13.16 -58.14
C ASP A 31 19.78 -12.98 -56.63
N SER A 32 18.62 -13.48 -56.20
CA SER A 32 18.18 -14.01 -54.89
C SER A 32 18.94 -13.68 -53.59
N ASP A 33 18.26 -12.96 -52.67
CA ASP A 33 17.76 -13.53 -51.40
C ASP A 33 17.18 -12.41 -50.51
N GLN A 34 15.84 -12.32 -50.49
CA GLN A 34 15.12 -11.56 -49.48
C GLN A 34 15.03 -12.42 -48.21
N ASN A 35 15.73 -12.01 -47.16
CA ASN A 35 15.48 -12.45 -45.80
C ASN A 35 15.16 -11.22 -44.93
N PRO A 36 13.89 -10.93 -44.58
CA PRO A 36 13.58 -9.98 -43.53
C PRO A 36 13.59 -10.75 -42.21
N ALA A 37 14.77 -11.05 -41.67
CA ALA A 37 14.89 -11.71 -40.39
C ALA A 37 15.81 -10.93 -39.44
N SER A 38 15.25 -10.66 -38.26
CA SER A 38 15.86 -10.05 -37.08
C SER A 38 15.81 -8.52 -37.06
N GLN A 39 14.61 -7.99 -36.79
CA GLN A 39 14.51 -7.00 -35.73
C GLN A 39 15.10 -7.66 -34.49
N LEU A 40 16.36 -7.33 -34.16
CA LEU A 40 16.87 -7.61 -32.82
C LEU A 40 15.89 -6.91 -31.87
N SER A 41 15.19 -7.69 -31.06
CA SER A 41 14.67 -7.20 -29.79
C SER A 41 15.83 -6.50 -29.11
N ALA A 42 15.78 -5.17 -29.03
CA ALA A 42 16.74 -4.45 -28.21
C ALA A 42 16.60 -5.04 -26.81
N THR A 43 17.63 -5.74 -26.34
CA THR A 43 17.76 -6.06 -24.92
C THR A 43 17.58 -4.72 -24.21
N PRO A 44 16.64 -4.58 -23.26
CA PRO A 44 16.50 -3.35 -22.52
C PRO A 44 17.88 -3.02 -21.93
N THR A 45 18.45 -1.89 -22.30
CA THR A 45 19.83 -1.54 -21.92
C THR A 45 19.94 -0.97 -20.51
N ASP A 46 18.83 -0.95 -19.77
CA ASP A 46 18.69 -0.41 -18.42
C ASP A 46 17.93 -1.43 -17.57
N CYS A 47 18.62 -2.48 -17.15
CA CYS A 47 18.09 -3.52 -16.28
C CYS A 47 18.72 -3.39 -14.90
N ARG A 48 17.89 -3.59 -13.88
CA ARG A 48 18.25 -3.48 -12.47
C ARG A 48 17.89 -4.80 -11.80
N THR A 49 18.84 -5.41 -11.11
CA THR A 49 18.56 -6.55 -10.24
C THR A 49 18.02 -6.03 -8.92
N ILE A 50 16.90 -6.57 -8.49
CA ILE A 50 16.23 -6.19 -7.24
C ILE A 50 16.19 -7.41 -6.35
N GLU A 51 16.78 -7.28 -5.16
CA GLU A 51 16.69 -8.26 -4.09
C GLU A 51 15.31 -8.16 -3.43
N HIS A 52 14.74 -9.32 -3.10
CA HIS A 52 13.45 -9.47 -2.44
C HIS A 52 13.38 -10.86 -1.79
N GLU A 53 12.29 -11.18 -1.09
CA GLU A 53 12.24 -12.37 -0.23
C GLU A 53 12.32 -13.71 -0.97
N ALA A 54 12.02 -13.74 -2.27
CA ALA A 54 12.20 -14.93 -3.11
C ALA A 54 13.52 -14.92 -3.92
N GLY A 55 14.46 -14.01 -3.60
CA GLY A 55 15.80 -13.93 -4.16
C GLY A 55 16.01 -12.66 -4.97
N GLU A 56 16.34 -12.81 -6.24
CA GLU A 56 16.63 -11.68 -7.14
C GLU A 56 15.70 -11.69 -8.33
N THR A 57 15.28 -10.51 -8.79
CA THR A 57 14.53 -10.33 -10.02
C THR A 57 15.07 -9.18 -10.84
N GLU A 58 15.31 -9.43 -12.13
CA GLU A 58 15.74 -8.40 -13.07
C GLU A 58 14.53 -7.61 -13.57
N VAL A 59 14.53 -6.30 -13.31
CA VAL A 59 13.52 -5.35 -13.80
C VAL A 59 14.17 -4.40 -14.79
N CYS A 60 13.63 -4.39 -16.01
CA CYS A 60 14.21 -3.70 -17.15
C CYS A 60 13.35 -2.51 -17.60
N GLY A 61 13.99 -1.38 -17.89
CA GLY A 61 13.30 -0.12 -18.19
C GLY A 61 12.50 0.37 -16.99
N GLN A 62 11.52 1.25 -17.24
CA GLN A 62 10.61 1.74 -16.21
C GLN A 62 9.24 1.05 -16.36
N PRO A 63 8.80 0.23 -15.39
CA PRO A 63 7.48 -0.41 -15.41
C PRO A 63 6.36 0.61 -15.63
N GLN A 64 5.42 0.29 -16.51
CA GLN A 64 4.26 1.10 -16.85
C GLN A 64 2.93 0.42 -16.49
N ARG A 65 2.95 -0.90 -16.25
CA ARG A 65 1.79 -1.74 -16.01
C ARG A 65 2.03 -2.57 -14.76
N ILE A 66 1.83 -1.93 -13.61
CA ILE A 66 2.11 -2.54 -12.31
C ILE A 66 0.84 -3.15 -11.74
N VAL A 67 0.87 -4.44 -11.41
CA VAL A 67 -0.17 -5.11 -10.63
C VAL A 67 0.30 -5.22 -9.18
N VAL A 68 -0.59 -4.93 -8.24
CA VAL A 68 -0.28 -4.85 -6.82
C VAL A 68 -1.21 -5.74 -6.01
N LEU A 69 -0.63 -6.61 -5.17
CA LEU A 69 -1.38 -7.57 -4.35
C LEU A 69 -1.32 -7.16 -2.86
N GLY A 70 -2.32 -6.41 -2.41
CA GLY A 70 -2.48 -5.97 -1.02
C GLY A 70 -2.11 -4.51 -0.76
N SER A 71 -2.74 -3.92 0.26
CA SER A 71 -2.50 -2.53 0.67
C SER A 71 -1.06 -2.28 1.10
N TYR A 72 -0.43 -3.29 1.73
CA TYR A 72 0.94 -3.27 2.22
C TYR A 72 1.97 -2.84 1.15
N VAL A 73 1.82 -3.36 -0.07
CA VAL A 73 2.71 -3.03 -1.20
C VAL A 73 2.15 -1.90 -2.08
N LEU A 74 0.86 -1.58 -1.96
CA LEU A 74 0.21 -0.47 -2.66
C LEU A 74 0.62 0.87 -2.08
N GLU A 75 0.60 0.98 -0.76
CA GLU A 75 0.93 2.20 -0.05
C GLU A 75 2.32 2.77 -0.41
N PRO A 76 3.43 2.02 -0.34
CA PRO A 76 4.74 2.54 -0.73
C PRO A 76 4.84 2.84 -2.24
N LEU A 77 4.08 2.14 -3.09
CA LEU A 77 4.00 2.46 -4.53
C LEU A 77 3.35 3.83 -4.76
N LEU A 78 2.24 4.10 -4.06
CA LEU A 78 1.53 5.38 -4.14
C LEU A 78 2.34 6.52 -3.51
N ALA A 79 3.09 6.27 -2.44
CA ALA A 79 4.00 7.25 -1.85
C ALA A 79 5.07 7.73 -2.84
N LEU A 80 5.48 6.87 -3.78
CA LEU A 80 6.40 7.18 -4.87
C LEU A 80 5.73 7.82 -6.10
N ASP A 81 4.46 8.22 -5.98
CA ASP A 81 3.61 8.75 -7.06
C ASP A 81 3.50 7.79 -8.26
N VAL A 82 3.53 6.48 -8.01
CA VAL A 82 3.39 5.46 -9.05
C VAL A 82 2.00 4.82 -8.97
N GLN A 83 1.33 4.73 -10.12
CA GLN A 83 -0.05 4.24 -10.21
C GLN A 83 -0.07 2.78 -10.70
N PRO A 84 -0.84 1.89 -10.06
CA PRO A 84 -1.06 0.55 -10.55
C PRO A 84 -2.10 0.51 -11.67
N ILE A 85 -2.12 -0.59 -12.43
CA ILE A 85 -3.17 -0.90 -13.42
C ILE A 85 -4.11 -2.01 -12.96
N GLY A 86 -3.75 -2.70 -11.88
CA GLY A 86 -4.57 -3.73 -11.25
C GLY A 86 -4.23 -3.87 -9.78
N TYR A 87 -5.26 -4.11 -8.98
CA TYR A 87 -5.14 -4.19 -7.53
C TYR A 87 -5.92 -5.38 -6.96
N ALA A 88 -5.31 -6.09 -6.01
CA ALA A 88 -5.97 -7.08 -5.18
C ALA A 88 -6.08 -6.56 -3.75
N GLU A 89 -7.29 -6.27 -3.31
CA GLU A 89 -7.53 -5.81 -1.94
C GLU A 89 -7.39 -6.96 -0.93
N TYR A 90 -7.04 -6.67 0.32
CA TYR A 90 -7.01 -7.66 1.39
C TYR A 90 -8.38 -8.32 1.60
N VAL A 91 -9.47 -7.55 1.48
CA VAL A 91 -10.85 -8.05 1.55
C VAL A 91 -11.66 -7.60 0.35
N ALA A 92 -12.56 -8.46 -0.14
CA ALA A 92 -13.39 -8.14 -1.30
C ALA A 92 -14.50 -7.11 -0.96
N PHE A 93 -14.18 -5.81 -1.07
CA PHE A 93 -15.13 -4.69 -0.95
C PHE A 93 -15.99 -4.52 -2.20
N HIS A 94 -15.38 -4.68 -3.36
CA HIS A 94 -16.00 -4.40 -4.65
C HIS A 94 -15.98 -5.64 -5.55
N GLN A 95 -16.94 -5.70 -6.46
CA GLN A 95 -17.02 -6.73 -7.50
C GLN A 95 -16.84 -6.10 -8.87
N GLY A 96 -15.93 -6.65 -9.67
CA GLY A 96 -15.55 -6.07 -10.95
C GLY A 96 -14.50 -4.98 -10.78
N ASP A 97 -14.14 -4.36 -11.89
CA ASP A 97 -13.05 -3.38 -11.97
C ASP A 97 -13.32 -2.12 -11.15
N TYR A 98 -12.24 -1.53 -10.66
CA TYR A 98 -12.27 -0.30 -9.90
C TYR A 98 -12.40 0.91 -10.82
N THR A 99 -13.63 1.23 -11.21
CA THR A 99 -13.95 2.40 -12.05
C THR A 99 -14.01 3.72 -11.29
N ASP A 100 -14.19 3.65 -9.96
CA ASP A 100 -14.13 4.78 -9.04
C ASP A 100 -13.48 4.32 -7.72
N PRO A 101 -12.13 4.22 -7.69
CA PRO A 101 -11.35 3.77 -6.54
C PRO A 101 -11.72 4.46 -5.24
N SER A 102 -11.98 5.78 -5.26
CA SER A 102 -12.38 6.56 -4.09
C SER A 102 -13.62 6.02 -3.38
N GLN A 103 -14.48 5.31 -4.10
CA GLN A 103 -15.73 4.75 -3.58
C GLN A 103 -15.69 3.23 -3.43
N GLN A 104 -14.62 2.58 -3.89
CA GLN A 104 -14.54 1.12 -4.07
C GLN A 104 -13.34 0.48 -3.36
N ILE A 105 -12.32 1.28 -3.03
CA ILE A 105 -11.12 0.88 -2.30
C ILE A 105 -11.05 1.74 -1.03
N PRO A 106 -11.16 1.16 0.16
CA PRO A 106 -11.01 1.93 1.40
C PRO A 106 -9.58 2.47 1.55
N TYR A 107 -9.38 3.48 2.42
CA TYR A 107 -8.11 4.12 2.83
C TYR A 107 -7.20 4.73 1.75
N LEU A 108 -6.92 4.03 0.65
CA LEU A 108 -6.00 4.46 -0.41
C LEU A 108 -6.71 4.80 -1.73
N GLY A 109 -8.02 4.53 -1.84
CA GLY A 109 -8.78 4.74 -3.08
C GLY A 109 -8.71 6.17 -3.62
N ASP A 110 -8.65 7.18 -2.75
CA ASP A 110 -8.53 8.60 -3.15
C ASP A 110 -7.20 8.95 -3.83
N LEU A 111 -6.17 8.11 -3.67
CA LEU A 111 -4.84 8.30 -4.25
C LEU A 111 -4.68 7.57 -5.59
N MET A 112 -5.71 6.87 -6.06
CA MET A 112 -5.64 5.96 -7.20
C MET A 112 -6.36 6.50 -8.44
N ALA A 113 -5.69 6.41 -9.58
CA ALA A 113 -6.25 6.80 -10.87
C ALA A 113 -7.11 5.68 -11.49
N PRO A 114 -8.39 5.91 -11.81
CA PRO A 114 -9.22 4.93 -12.50
C PRO A 114 -8.92 4.84 -14.01
N PRO A 115 -9.30 3.74 -14.68
CA PRO A 115 -9.81 2.50 -14.10
C PRO A 115 -8.67 1.54 -13.71
N LEU A 116 -8.90 0.70 -12.70
CA LEU A 116 -7.98 -0.41 -12.38
C LEU A 116 -8.68 -1.76 -12.50
N ALA A 117 -7.94 -2.76 -12.98
CA ALA A 117 -8.42 -4.14 -12.97
C ALA A 117 -8.56 -4.63 -11.53
N ASN A 118 -9.71 -5.22 -11.21
CA ASN A 118 -9.84 -5.96 -9.96
C ASN A 118 -9.26 -7.35 -10.14
N VAL A 119 -8.10 -7.59 -9.52
CA VAL A 119 -7.37 -8.86 -9.66
C VAL A 119 -7.61 -9.78 -8.47
N GLY A 120 -8.77 -9.70 -7.82
CA GLY A 120 -9.18 -10.59 -6.73
C GLY A 120 -8.80 -10.04 -5.35
N THR A 121 -8.49 -10.94 -4.42
CA THR A 121 -7.97 -10.55 -3.09
C THR A 121 -6.48 -10.88 -2.99
N ALA A 122 -5.74 -10.18 -2.14
CA ALA A 122 -4.30 -10.44 -1.95
C ALA A 122 -4.00 -11.93 -1.65
N SER A 123 -4.84 -12.58 -0.84
CA SER A 123 -4.73 -14.00 -0.50
C SER A 123 -5.25 -14.98 -1.56
N GLN A 124 -6.02 -14.51 -2.54
CA GLN A 124 -6.59 -15.31 -3.63
C GLN A 124 -6.58 -14.47 -4.92
N PRO A 125 -5.40 -14.16 -5.47
CA PRO A 125 -5.29 -13.35 -6.67
C PRO A 125 -5.89 -14.07 -7.87
N SER A 126 -6.63 -13.34 -8.70
CA SER A 126 -7.18 -13.83 -9.96
C SER A 126 -6.09 -13.87 -11.02
N ILE A 127 -5.45 -15.02 -11.18
CA ILE A 127 -4.39 -15.24 -12.18
C ILE A 127 -4.85 -14.88 -13.60
N GLU A 128 -6.11 -15.17 -13.94
CA GLU A 128 -6.69 -14.81 -15.24
C GLU A 128 -6.76 -13.29 -15.43
N ALA A 129 -7.25 -12.55 -14.44
CA ALA A 129 -7.32 -11.10 -14.50
C ALA A 129 -5.93 -10.45 -14.52
N ILE A 130 -4.96 -11.01 -13.79
CA ILE A 130 -3.56 -10.54 -13.84
C ILE A 130 -2.97 -10.73 -15.25
N ILE A 131 -3.20 -11.88 -15.89
CA ILE A 131 -2.74 -12.11 -17.27
C ILE A 131 -3.40 -11.13 -18.24
N GLU A 132 -4.71 -10.91 -18.13
CA GLU A 132 -5.46 -9.97 -18.97
C GLU A 132 -4.99 -8.53 -18.77
N ALA A 133 -4.58 -8.18 -17.55
CA ALA A 133 -3.99 -6.91 -17.21
C ALA A 133 -2.59 -6.70 -17.83
N GLN A 134 -1.95 -7.74 -18.38
CA GLN A 134 -0.64 -7.67 -19.07
C GLN A 134 0.41 -6.83 -18.29
N PRO A 135 0.73 -7.17 -17.03
CA PRO A 135 1.67 -6.41 -16.24
C PRO A 135 3.10 -6.51 -16.80
N ASP A 136 3.90 -5.48 -16.52
CA ASP A 136 5.35 -5.50 -16.68
C ASP A 136 6.10 -5.51 -15.33
N LEU A 137 5.36 -5.44 -14.22
CA LEU A 137 5.82 -5.69 -12.85
C LEU A 137 4.65 -6.16 -11.98
N ILE A 138 4.89 -7.12 -11.09
CA ILE A 138 3.95 -7.54 -10.04
C ILE A 138 4.61 -7.28 -8.68
N LEU A 139 3.89 -6.59 -7.80
CA LEU A 139 4.28 -6.37 -6.41
C LEU A 139 3.36 -7.17 -5.50
N ALA A 140 3.95 -7.96 -4.61
CA ALA A 140 3.20 -8.83 -3.70
C ALA A 140 3.88 -8.89 -2.33
N ALA A 141 3.12 -9.27 -1.30
CA ALA A 141 3.66 -9.43 0.04
C ALA A 141 4.14 -10.87 0.26
N GLU A 142 5.35 -11.06 0.81
CA GLU A 142 5.92 -12.40 1.05
C GLU A 142 4.96 -13.29 1.87
N PHE A 143 4.51 -12.78 3.01
CA PHE A 143 3.74 -13.54 3.99
C PHE A 143 2.38 -14.04 3.47
N ILE A 144 1.89 -13.44 2.38
CA ILE A 144 0.64 -13.83 1.70
C ILE A 144 0.92 -14.66 0.45
N ASN A 145 1.92 -14.27 -0.34
CA ASN A 145 2.04 -14.68 -1.74
C ASN A 145 3.28 -15.54 -2.06
N ALA A 146 4.04 -15.98 -1.05
CA ALA A 146 5.16 -16.89 -1.25
C ALA A 146 4.77 -18.18 -2.03
N GLY A 147 3.55 -18.69 -1.82
CA GLY A 147 3.02 -19.87 -2.52
C GLY A 147 2.71 -19.64 -4.00
N GLU A 148 2.44 -18.39 -4.40
CA GLU A 148 2.05 -18.00 -5.75
C GLU A 148 3.23 -17.48 -6.59
N TYR A 149 4.39 -17.24 -5.99
CA TYR A 149 5.55 -16.60 -6.63
C TYR A 149 5.94 -17.20 -7.99
N ASP A 150 6.06 -18.53 -8.07
CA ASP A 150 6.40 -19.22 -9.33
C ASP A 150 5.38 -19.00 -10.44
N THR A 151 4.10 -18.81 -10.07
CA THR A 151 3.02 -18.55 -11.02
C THR A 151 3.04 -17.09 -11.47
N LEU A 152 3.17 -16.16 -10.53
CA LEU A 152 3.26 -14.72 -10.80
C LEU A 152 4.49 -14.38 -11.65
N SER A 153 5.64 -14.97 -11.33
CA SER A 153 6.91 -14.76 -12.05
C SER A 153 6.91 -15.27 -13.49
N ARG A 154 5.99 -16.16 -13.86
CA ARG A 154 5.79 -16.57 -15.26
C ARG A 154 4.97 -15.55 -16.07
N ILE A 155 4.28 -14.64 -15.40
CA ILE A 155 3.47 -13.59 -16.03
C ILE A 155 4.32 -12.34 -16.26
N ALA A 156 5.01 -11.86 -15.23
CA ALA A 156 5.88 -10.68 -15.26
C ALA A 156 6.94 -10.75 -14.14
N PRO A 157 8.02 -9.93 -14.20
CA PRO A 157 8.92 -9.73 -13.06
C PRO A 157 8.11 -9.49 -11.79
N THR A 158 8.40 -10.24 -10.72
CA THR A 158 7.63 -10.23 -9.48
C THR A 158 8.56 -9.99 -8.29
N LEU A 159 8.17 -9.08 -7.41
CA LEU A 159 8.88 -8.81 -6.15
C LEU A 159 8.02 -9.26 -4.97
N LEU A 160 8.56 -10.12 -4.10
CA LEU A 160 7.94 -10.44 -2.80
C LEU A 160 8.55 -9.55 -1.72
N LEU A 161 7.76 -8.63 -1.19
CA LEU A 161 8.20 -7.63 -0.24
C LEU A 161 7.90 -8.06 1.19
N ASP A 162 8.86 -7.86 2.10
CA ASP A 162 8.76 -8.25 3.51
C ASP A 162 7.97 -7.22 4.31
N TYR A 163 6.88 -7.69 4.92
CA TYR A 163 5.99 -6.90 5.76
C TYR A 163 6.72 -6.13 6.87
N ASP A 164 7.67 -6.78 7.53
CA ASP A 164 8.34 -6.23 8.72
C ASP A 164 9.47 -5.23 8.34
N GLU A 165 9.79 -5.07 7.05
CA GLU A 165 10.83 -4.17 6.56
C GLU A 165 10.28 -3.12 5.55
N PRO A 166 9.34 -2.25 5.96
CA PRO A 166 8.66 -1.31 5.06
C PRO A 166 9.62 -0.33 4.33
N GLU A 167 10.71 0.08 4.97
CA GLU A 167 11.72 0.95 4.35
C GLU A 167 12.49 0.25 3.22
N GLN A 168 12.77 -1.06 3.39
CA GLN A 168 13.42 -1.87 2.37
C GLN A 168 12.45 -2.15 1.22
N SER A 169 11.18 -2.42 1.53
CA SER A 169 10.11 -2.55 0.55
C SER A 169 9.93 -1.28 -0.29
N LEU A 170 9.90 -0.09 0.35
CA LEU A 170 9.88 1.20 -0.35
C LEU A 170 11.10 1.36 -1.28
N SER A 171 12.29 1.03 -0.77
CA SER A 171 13.55 1.12 -1.53
C SER A 171 13.57 0.16 -2.73
N ALA A 172 13.07 -1.07 -2.58
CA ALA A 172 12.96 -2.05 -3.65
C ALA A 172 11.97 -1.59 -4.74
N ILE A 173 10.81 -1.06 -4.35
CA ILE A 173 9.83 -0.49 -5.30
C ILE A 173 10.43 0.73 -6.01
N ALA A 174 11.13 1.60 -5.28
CA ALA A 174 11.79 2.76 -5.85
C ALA A 174 12.91 2.36 -6.83
N LEU A 175 13.65 1.28 -6.52
CA LEU A 175 14.63 0.70 -7.42
C LEU A 175 13.96 0.08 -8.64
N ALA A 176 12.77 -0.49 -8.54
CA ALA A 176 12.01 -1.00 -9.69
C ALA A 176 11.47 0.13 -10.58
N THR A 177 11.09 1.26 -9.98
CA THR A 177 10.34 2.33 -10.66
C THR A 177 11.18 3.55 -11.05
N ASN A 178 12.50 3.53 -10.78
CA ASN A 178 13.42 4.66 -11.02
C ASN A 178 13.05 5.88 -10.15
N ARG A 179 12.92 5.65 -8.83
CA ARG A 179 12.46 6.64 -7.83
C ARG A 179 13.31 6.68 -6.55
N ILE A 180 14.55 6.18 -6.57
CA ILE A 180 15.41 6.12 -5.37
C ILE A 180 15.55 7.48 -4.67
N GLU A 181 15.77 8.56 -5.42
CA GLU A 181 15.87 9.91 -4.81
C GLU A 181 14.58 10.34 -4.09
N GLN A 182 13.41 9.90 -4.57
CA GLN A 182 12.12 10.17 -3.93
C GLN A 182 11.95 9.30 -2.67
N ALA A 183 12.36 8.03 -2.71
CA ALA A 183 12.38 7.17 -1.53
C ALA A 183 13.27 7.75 -0.42
N ASP A 184 14.49 8.18 -0.74
CA ASP A 184 15.40 8.80 0.24
C ASP A 184 14.79 10.06 0.89
N GLN A 185 14.07 10.86 0.10
CA GLN A 185 13.34 12.03 0.60
C GLN A 185 12.18 11.63 1.52
N LEU A 186 11.38 10.65 1.13
CA LEU A 186 10.26 10.14 1.93
C LEU A 186 10.76 9.58 3.27
N LEU A 187 11.80 8.74 3.27
CA LEU A 187 12.40 8.20 4.48
C LEU A 187 12.90 9.31 5.41
N THR A 188 13.55 10.33 4.85
CA THR A 188 14.01 11.51 5.63
C THR A 188 12.82 12.28 6.23
N GLN A 189 11.74 12.46 5.46
CA GLN A 189 10.54 13.16 5.92
C GLN A 189 9.81 12.38 7.01
N THR A 190 9.66 11.06 6.85
CA THR A 190 9.05 10.18 7.86
C THR A 190 9.86 10.19 9.15
N ALA A 191 11.18 10.11 9.09
CA ALA A 191 12.03 10.25 10.28
C ALA A 191 11.83 11.60 10.98
N GLN A 192 11.75 12.70 10.22
CA GLN A 192 11.48 14.03 10.78
C GLN A 192 10.07 14.11 11.41
N GLN A 193 9.05 13.55 10.76
CA GLN A 193 7.69 13.49 11.30
C GLN A 193 7.63 12.74 12.63
N LEU A 194 8.39 11.65 12.76
CA LEU A 194 8.51 10.88 14.00
C LEU A 194 9.21 11.66 15.11
N GLU A 195 10.31 12.36 14.81
CA GLU A 195 10.98 13.25 15.77
C GLU A 195 10.04 14.37 16.27
N GLU A 196 9.30 14.99 15.35
CA GLU A 196 8.32 16.03 15.69
C GLU A 196 7.17 15.45 16.53
N ALA A 197 6.66 14.27 16.17
CA ALA A 197 5.63 13.59 16.94
C ALA A 197 6.12 13.22 18.35
N GLN A 198 7.32 12.66 18.50
CA GLN A 198 7.90 12.38 19.81
C GLN A 198 7.95 13.64 20.70
N ALA A 199 8.35 14.78 20.14
CA ALA A 199 8.35 16.05 20.87
C ALA A 199 6.93 16.49 21.28
N ILE A 200 5.93 16.29 20.42
CA ILE A 200 4.52 16.60 20.70
C ILE A 200 3.97 15.70 21.83
N PHE A 201 4.27 14.40 21.81
CA PHE A 201 3.78 13.43 22.80
C PHE A 201 4.58 13.43 24.11
N ALA A 202 5.74 14.08 24.18
CA ALA A 202 6.66 14.03 25.33
C ALA A 202 5.99 14.35 26.69
N SER A 203 5.11 15.35 26.75
CA SER A 203 4.40 15.70 27.99
C SER A 203 3.41 14.61 28.42
N LEU A 204 2.70 14.03 27.45
CA LEU A 204 1.78 12.92 27.72
C LEU A 204 2.56 11.68 28.14
N ALA A 205 3.62 11.30 27.44
CA ALA A 205 4.49 10.19 27.80
C ALA A 205 5.16 10.38 29.17
N ALA A 206 5.47 11.62 29.59
CA ALA A 206 6.01 11.88 30.92
C ALA A 206 4.99 11.70 32.06
N THR A 207 3.70 11.88 31.77
CA THR A 207 2.61 11.80 32.78
C THR A 207 1.86 10.48 32.75
N HIS A 208 1.77 9.84 31.59
CA HIS A 208 1.09 8.59 31.30
C HIS A 208 1.99 7.69 30.43
N PRO A 209 3.16 7.27 30.93
CA PRO A 209 4.18 6.59 30.13
C PRO A 209 3.74 5.22 29.60
N LYS A 210 2.78 4.54 30.23
CA LYS A 210 2.51 3.12 29.98
C LYS A 210 1.30 2.92 29.08
N VAL A 211 1.48 2.18 27.99
CA VAL A 211 0.45 1.89 26.99
C VAL A 211 0.23 0.39 26.88
N ALA A 212 -1.01 -0.07 27.04
CA ALA A 212 -1.43 -1.39 26.58
C ALA A 212 -1.91 -1.27 25.13
N LEU A 213 -1.15 -1.85 24.20
CA LEU A 213 -1.48 -1.86 22.78
C LEU A 213 -2.16 -3.19 22.41
N LEU A 214 -3.45 -3.13 22.14
CA LEU A 214 -4.29 -4.29 21.83
C LEU A 214 -4.74 -4.26 20.37
N SER A 215 -4.80 -5.41 19.72
CA SER A 215 -5.34 -5.57 18.36
C SER A 215 -6.50 -6.58 18.35
N PRO A 216 -7.72 -6.17 18.74
CA PRO A 216 -8.86 -7.06 18.80
C PRO A 216 -9.78 -6.95 17.58
N SER A 217 -10.34 -8.09 17.14
CA SER A 217 -11.52 -8.07 16.26
C SER A 217 -12.85 -7.97 17.02
N ASP A 218 -12.85 -8.51 18.22
CA ASP A 218 -13.93 -8.46 19.20
C ASP A 218 -13.33 -8.81 20.59
N LEU A 219 -14.16 -8.88 21.63
CA LEU A 219 -13.70 -9.22 22.98
C LEU A 219 -13.37 -10.71 23.19
N GLN A 220 -13.59 -11.58 22.19
CA GLN A 220 -13.20 -12.99 22.24
C GLN A 220 -11.86 -13.24 21.54
N ASN A 221 -11.46 -12.31 20.67
CA ASN A 221 -10.25 -12.40 19.86
C ASN A 221 -9.40 -11.14 20.10
N ILE A 222 -8.61 -11.16 21.18
CA ILE A 222 -7.74 -10.05 21.57
C ILE A 222 -6.29 -10.50 21.42
N GLN A 223 -5.53 -9.78 20.61
CA GLN A 223 -4.07 -9.85 20.59
C GLN A 223 -3.51 -8.69 21.42
N VAL A 224 -2.48 -8.93 22.21
CA VAL A 224 -1.63 -7.86 22.77
C VAL A 224 -0.37 -7.77 21.94
N ILE A 225 0.02 -6.55 21.52
CA ILE A 225 1.28 -6.32 20.83
C ILE A 225 2.39 -6.37 21.89
N THR A 226 3.28 -7.35 21.76
CA THR A 226 4.34 -7.63 22.75
C THR A 226 5.73 -7.29 22.24
N ASN A 227 5.90 -7.18 20.92
CA ASN A 227 7.19 -6.91 20.31
C ASN A 227 7.33 -5.43 19.99
N SER A 228 8.31 -4.78 20.60
CA SER A 228 8.69 -3.41 20.24
C SER A 228 9.31 -3.31 18.86
N ALA A 229 9.83 -4.41 18.30
CA ALA A 229 10.32 -4.47 16.93
C ALA A 229 9.19 -4.64 15.90
N SER A 230 7.95 -4.90 16.31
CA SER A 230 6.82 -4.81 15.37
C SER A 230 6.60 -3.36 14.93
N HIS A 231 6.14 -3.13 13.71
CA HIS A 231 5.88 -1.77 13.22
C HIS A 231 4.94 -0.96 14.14
N CYS A 232 3.79 -1.53 14.54
CA CYS A 232 2.87 -0.83 15.44
C CYS A 232 3.45 -0.63 16.86
N GLY A 233 4.27 -1.57 17.35
CA GLY A 233 4.88 -1.48 18.68
C GLY A 233 6.01 -0.44 18.74
N SER A 234 6.90 -0.45 17.75
CA SER A 234 8.03 0.49 17.63
C SER A 234 7.56 1.92 17.58
N LEU A 235 6.53 2.23 16.77
CA LEU A 235 5.97 3.57 16.70
C LEU A 235 5.52 4.10 18.07
N ILE A 236 4.87 3.28 18.90
CA ILE A 236 4.46 3.70 20.24
C ILE A 236 5.68 3.99 21.15
N GLU A 237 6.74 3.18 21.06
CA GLU A 237 7.96 3.42 21.85
C GLU A 237 8.77 4.62 21.33
N GLU A 238 8.82 4.84 20.02
CA GLU A 238 9.45 6.00 19.40
C GLU A 238 8.80 7.31 19.85
N LEU A 239 7.49 7.31 20.08
CA LEU A 239 6.76 8.44 20.67
C LEU A 239 7.08 8.65 22.17
N GLY A 240 7.84 7.75 22.80
CA GLY A 240 8.31 7.84 24.18
C GLY A 240 7.48 7.06 25.20
N PHE A 241 6.51 6.26 24.76
CA PHE A 241 5.71 5.41 25.64
C PHE A 241 6.39 4.05 25.90
N GLN A 242 5.87 3.30 26.86
CA GLN A 242 6.33 1.97 27.25
C GLN A 242 5.18 0.98 27.09
N LEU A 243 5.41 -0.11 26.36
CA LEU A 243 4.39 -1.14 26.18
C LEU A 243 4.18 -1.96 27.46
N VAL A 244 2.92 -2.21 27.79
CA VAL A 244 2.48 -3.07 28.90
C VAL A 244 1.79 -4.31 28.36
N PHE A 245 2.23 -5.47 28.82
CA PHE A 245 1.66 -6.77 28.50
C PHE A 245 1.57 -7.66 29.75
N PRO A 246 0.72 -8.70 29.74
CA PRO A 246 0.53 -9.60 30.88
C PRO A 246 1.83 -10.33 31.31
N PRO A 247 1.97 -10.67 32.61
CA PRO A 247 3.12 -11.43 33.10
C PRO A 247 3.33 -12.76 32.36
N GLY A 248 4.58 -13.05 32.00
CA GLY A 248 4.95 -14.29 31.30
C GLY A 248 4.91 -14.18 29.78
N LEU A 249 4.40 -13.07 29.25
CA LEU A 249 4.73 -12.61 27.91
C LEU A 249 5.96 -11.71 28.01
N ASN A 250 6.83 -11.81 27.00
CA ASN A 250 8.08 -11.08 26.92
C ASN A 250 8.16 -10.42 25.54
N ASN A 251 8.97 -9.37 25.44
CA ASN A 251 9.38 -8.77 24.17
C ASN A 251 10.45 -9.66 23.48
N ASP A 252 10.12 -10.93 23.22
CA ASP A 252 11.01 -11.87 22.52
C ASP A 252 10.61 -11.91 21.04
N ASP A 253 11.61 -11.94 20.14
CA ASP A 253 11.49 -11.62 18.71
C ASP A 253 10.58 -12.58 17.92
N SER A 254 10.21 -13.73 18.50
CA SER A 254 9.55 -14.82 17.77
C SER A 254 8.07 -14.57 17.40
N SER A 255 7.39 -13.60 18.02
CA SER A 255 6.01 -13.26 17.64
C SER A 255 5.68 -11.80 17.98
N PRO A 256 5.19 -11.00 17.01
CA PRO A 256 4.92 -9.58 17.22
C PRO A 256 3.77 -9.32 18.21
N SER A 257 2.91 -10.31 18.41
CA SER A 257 1.76 -10.26 19.31
C SER A 257 1.48 -11.62 19.94
N ALA A 258 0.70 -11.61 21.02
CA ALA A 258 0.25 -12.82 21.70
C ALA A 258 -1.26 -12.76 22.01
N PRO A 259 -1.98 -13.89 21.86
CA PRO A 259 -3.40 -13.93 22.16
C PRO A 259 -3.63 -13.90 23.67
N ILE A 260 -4.59 -13.09 24.11
CA ILE A 260 -5.02 -13.02 25.52
C ILE A 260 -6.53 -13.18 25.61
N SER A 261 -7.01 -13.69 26.74
CA SER A 261 -8.44 -13.74 27.01
C SER A 261 -8.93 -12.41 27.58
N LEU A 262 -10.23 -12.14 27.45
CA LEU A 262 -10.88 -11.00 28.08
C LEU A 262 -10.60 -10.93 29.60
N GLU A 263 -10.64 -12.08 30.28
CA GLU A 263 -10.41 -12.20 31.72
C GLU A 263 -8.95 -11.90 32.11
N SER A 264 -8.04 -11.83 31.14
CA SER A 264 -6.65 -11.45 31.35
C SER A 264 -6.44 -9.95 31.29
N LEU A 265 -7.41 -9.16 30.79
CA LEU A 265 -7.31 -7.70 30.73
C LEU A 265 -6.93 -7.04 32.07
N PRO A 266 -7.46 -7.45 33.25
CA PRO A 266 -7.06 -6.85 34.52
C PRO A 266 -5.56 -6.96 34.85
N GLN A 267 -4.81 -7.83 34.16
CA GLN A 267 -3.36 -7.91 34.30
C GLN A 267 -2.63 -6.74 33.62
N LEU A 268 -3.34 -5.94 32.81
CA LEU A 268 -2.87 -4.73 32.13
C LEU A 268 -3.17 -3.45 32.92
N ASN A 269 -3.66 -3.53 34.16
CA ASN A 269 -3.99 -2.35 34.97
C ASN A 269 -2.81 -1.41 35.26
N ASP A 270 -1.58 -1.86 35.03
CA ASP A 270 -0.39 -1.00 35.11
C ASP A 270 -0.30 -0.03 33.91
N ALA A 271 -1.11 -0.20 32.87
CA ALA A 271 -1.18 0.73 31.74
C ALA A 271 -1.95 2.00 32.10
N ASP A 272 -1.36 3.15 31.78
CA ASP A 272 -2.01 4.45 31.91
C ASP A 272 -3.04 4.67 30.79
N ILE A 273 -2.74 4.15 29.60
CA ILE A 273 -3.51 4.27 28.36
C ILE A 273 -3.76 2.88 27.78
N VAL A 274 -4.96 2.64 27.25
CA VAL A 274 -5.27 1.46 26.43
C VAL A 274 -5.56 1.94 25.01
N ILE A 275 -4.81 1.43 24.03
CA ILE A 275 -5.08 1.65 22.60
C ILE A 275 -5.60 0.34 22.02
N LEU A 276 -6.78 0.40 21.42
CA LEU A 276 -7.43 -0.71 20.73
C LEU A 276 -7.34 -0.48 19.22
N LEU A 277 -6.40 -1.17 18.58
CA LEU A 277 -6.26 -1.29 17.13
C LEU A 277 -7.36 -2.23 16.59
N GLY A 278 -8.57 -1.71 16.48
CA GLY A 278 -9.76 -2.47 16.14
C GLY A 278 -9.86 -2.78 14.66
N TYR A 279 -10.27 -4.00 14.33
CA TYR A 279 -10.56 -4.40 12.96
C TYR A 279 -11.79 -5.32 12.91
N ASN A 280 -12.59 -5.21 11.86
CA ASN A 280 -13.75 -6.06 11.67
C ASN A 280 -13.87 -6.40 10.19
N PHE A 281 -13.44 -7.61 9.85
CA PHE A 281 -13.47 -8.07 8.46
C PHE A 281 -14.76 -8.80 8.03
N SER A 282 -15.76 -8.84 8.91
CA SER A 282 -17.02 -9.54 8.66
C SER A 282 -18.00 -8.66 7.88
N ASP A 283 -18.86 -9.29 7.07
CA ASP A 283 -20.02 -8.65 6.44
C ASP A 283 -19.73 -7.42 5.53
N PHE A 284 -18.51 -7.22 5.01
CA PHE A 284 -18.21 -6.06 4.14
C PHE A 284 -19.06 -5.96 2.88
N LYS A 285 -19.51 -7.10 2.35
CA LYS A 285 -20.44 -7.10 1.21
C LYS A 285 -21.75 -6.36 1.51
N SER A 286 -22.07 -6.15 2.80
CA SER A 286 -23.25 -5.42 3.26
C SER A 286 -23.01 -3.93 3.53
N LEU A 287 -21.75 -3.47 3.56
CA LEU A 287 -21.41 -2.08 3.85
C LEU A 287 -21.91 -1.10 2.79
N GLY A 288 -21.91 -1.53 1.52
CA GLY A 288 -22.48 -0.77 0.40
C GLY A 288 -21.73 0.50 -0.01
N SER A 289 -20.87 1.07 0.86
CA SER A 289 -19.95 2.18 0.60
C SER A 289 -18.70 2.07 1.49
N VAL A 290 -17.57 2.60 1.01
CA VAL A 290 -16.32 2.76 1.78
C VAL A 290 -16.42 3.87 2.84
N ASP A 291 -17.36 4.82 2.71
CA ASP A 291 -17.51 5.94 3.66
C ASP A 291 -17.76 5.50 5.11
N ARG A 292 -18.30 4.29 5.29
CA ARG A 292 -18.63 3.71 6.61
C ARG A 292 -17.60 2.68 7.06
N PHE A 293 -16.45 2.60 6.37
CA PHE A 293 -15.46 1.57 6.60
C PHE A 293 -14.92 1.60 8.04
N GLU A 294 -14.47 2.76 8.51
CA GLU A 294 -13.95 2.93 9.88
C GLU A 294 -15.02 2.70 10.94
N GLU A 295 -16.24 3.24 10.74
CA GLU A 295 -17.39 3.00 11.61
C GLU A 295 -17.64 1.49 11.77
N HIS A 296 -17.54 0.74 10.67
CA HIS A 296 -17.71 -0.72 10.69
C HIS A 296 -16.55 -1.45 11.37
N GLN A 297 -15.32 -0.94 11.26
CA GLN A 297 -14.17 -1.49 11.98
C GLN A 297 -14.36 -1.39 13.49
N LEU A 298 -14.86 -0.25 13.98
CA LEU A 298 -14.76 0.10 15.40
C LEU A 298 -16.07 0.02 16.19
N SER A 299 -17.23 0.32 15.58
CA SER A 299 -18.49 0.54 16.33
C SER A 299 -18.90 -0.63 17.22
N LYS A 300 -18.86 -1.87 16.70
CA LYS A 300 -19.18 -3.08 17.48
C LYS A 300 -18.19 -3.32 18.60
N LEU A 301 -16.90 -3.11 18.34
CA LEU A 301 -15.84 -3.26 19.34
C LEU A 301 -16.01 -2.24 20.47
N LYS A 302 -16.23 -0.96 20.11
CA LYS A 302 -16.48 0.13 21.05
C LYS A 302 -17.69 -0.15 21.93
N GLN A 303 -18.82 -0.52 21.33
CA GLN A 303 -20.02 -0.91 22.07
C GLN A 303 -19.73 -2.08 23.03
N ALA A 304 -19.08 -3.14 22.54
CA ALA A 304 -18.76 -4.30 23.36
C ALA A 304 -17.85 -3.93 24.54
N TRP A 305 -16.85 -3.08 24.33
CA TRP A 305 -15.93 -2.60 25.37
C TRP A 305 -16.65 -1.75 26.42
N GLU A 306 -17.56 -0.85 26.00
CA GLU A 306 -18.36 0.00 26.90
C GLU A 306 -19.34 -0.80 27.75
N GLU A 307 -19.93 -1.86 27.20
CA GLU A 307 -20.92 -2.71 27.90
C GLU A 307 -20.28 -3.79 28.78
N ASN A 308 -18.98 -4.06 28.62
CA ASN A 308 -18.31 -5.16 29.30
C ASN A 308 -17.66 -4.76 30.64
N ALA A 309 -18.10 -5.39 31.73
CA ALA A 309 -17.63 -5.08 33.08
C ALA A 309 -16.12 -5.34 33.31
N ILE A 310 -15.50 -6.29 32.60
CA ILE A 310 -14.06 -6.57 32.72
C ILE A 310 -13.26 -5.49 32.00
N ALA A 311 -13.63 -5.15 30.76
CA ALA A 311 -13.01 -4.06 30.02
C ALA A 311 -13.12 -2.72 30.74
N GLN A 312 -14.29 -2.44 31.34
CA GLN A 312 -14.54 -1.25 32.16
C GLN A 312 -13.91 -1.31 33.56
N SER A 313 -13.33 -2.46 33.96
CA SER A 313 -12.62 -2.57 35.25
C SER A 313 -11.20 -2.03 35.20
N LEU A 314 -10.64 -1.76 34.01
CA LEU A 314 -9.30 -1.21 33.85
C LEU A 314 -9.24 0.24 34.32
N ASP A 315 -8.15 0.60 35.00
CA ASP A 315 -7.93 1.96 35.50
C ASP A 315 -7.93 2.98 34.35
N ALA A 316 -7.30 2.64 33.22
CA ALA A 316 -7.33 3.45 32.00
C ALA A 316 -8.76 3.62 31.45
N SER A 317 -9.58 2.56 31.40
CA SER A 317 -10.98 2.65 30.95
C SER A 317 -11.81 3.56 31.87
N GLN A 318 -11.67 3.41 33.19
CA GLN A 318 -12.37 4.24 34.17
C GLN A 318 -11.98 5.72 34.09
N ALA A 319 -10.74 5.98 33.70
CA ALA A 319 -10.23 7.32 33.48
C ALA A 319 -10.54 7.88 32.07
N GLY A 320 -11.27 7.14 31.23
CA GLY A 320 -11.60 7.57 29.87
C GLY A 320 -10.42 7.53 28.89
N ARG A 321 -9.35 6.78 29.21
CA ARG A 321 -8.13 6.63 28.40
C ARG A 321 -8.08 5.29 27.66
N ALA A 322 -9.23 4.85 27.17
CA ALA A 322 -9.36 3.73 26.25
C ALA A 322 -9.71 4.27 24.86
N TYR A 323 -8.76 4.21 23.92
CA TYR A 323 -8.87 4.81 22.60
C TYR A 323 -9.03 3.72 21.54
N PHE A 324 -9.90 3.95 20.56
CA PHE A 324 -10.22 2.99 19.49
C PHE A 324 -9.73 3.55 18.18
N ILE A 325 -8.77 2.85 17.56
CA ILE A 325 -8.10 3.28 16.34
C ILE A 325 -8.25 2.18 15.29
N PRO A 326 -8.57 2.50 14.02
CA PRO A 326 -8.63 1.48 12.98
C PRO A 326 -7.28 0.77 12.82
N GLY A 327 -7.26 -0.55 12.99
CA GLY A 327 -6.00 -1.31 13.03
C GLY A 327 -5.21 -1.28 11.73
N TYR A 328 -5.85 -0.99 10.59
CA TYR A 328 -5.16 -0.88 9.30
C TYR A 328 -4.17 0.29 9.23
N LEU A 329 -4.35 1.35 10.05
CA LEU A 329 -3.49 2.53 10.01
C LEU A 329 -2.03 2.19 10.33
N CYS A 330 -1.79 1.26 11.26
CA CYS A 330 -0.43 0.77 11.53
C CYS A 330 -0.16 -0.59 10.86
N ALA A 331 -1.13 -1.52 10.85
CA ALA A 331 -0.86 -2.88 10.39
C ALA A 331 -1.13 -3.12 8.88
N GLY A 332 -1.87 -2.22 8.24
CA GLY A 332 -2.24 -2.34 6.82
C GLY A 332 -1.46 -1.41 5.89
N LEU A 333 -0.84 -0.37 6.46
CA LEU A 333 -0.19 0.75 5.76
C LEU A 333 1.16 1.11 6.45
N PRO A 334 2.17 0.24 6.46
CA PRO A 334 3.35 0.45 7.31
C PRO A 334 4.41 1.41 6.74
N GLY A 335 4.21 1.99 5.56
CA GLY A 335 5.11 2.98 4.99
C GLY A 335 4.75 4.44 5.36
N PRO A 336 5.29 5.41 4.59
CA PRO A 336 5.18 6.84 4.90
C PRO A 336 3.74 7.36 5.04
N ILE A 337 2.83 6.95 4.16
CA ILE A 337 1.44 7.45 4.15
C ILE A 337 0.72 6.98 5.41
N GLY A 338 0.82 5.69 5.75
CA GLY A 338 0.14 5.18 6.93
C GLY A 338 0.79 5.63 8.23
N THR A 339 2.11 5.84 8.26
CA THR A 339 2.79 6.48 9.40
C THR A 339 2.22 7.88 9.66
N GLU A 340 2.08 8.72 8.63
CA GLU A 340 1.47 10.04 8.76
C GLU A 340 0.04 9.95 9.31
N LEU A 341 -0.81 9.13 8.68
CA LEU A 341 -2.21 8.96 9.09
C LEU A 341 -2.35 8.43 10.52
N TYR A 342 -1.49 7.48 10.93
CA TYR A 342 -1.51 6.94 12.27
C TYR A 342 -1.08 7.96 13.32
N LEU A 343 -0.05 8.78 13.02
CA LEU A 343 0.37 9.87 13.90
C LEU A 343 -0.71 10.94 14.04
N GLU A 344 -1.44 11.26 12.97
CA GLU A 344 -2.58 12.18 13.01
C GLU A 344 -3.71 11.65 13.89
N GLU A 345 -4.11 10.39 13.69
CA GLU A 345 -5.15 9.75 14.49
C GLU A 345 -4.76 9.68 15.98
N LEU A 346 -3.50 9.33 16.28
CA LEU A 346 -2.99 9.35 17.66
C LEU A 346 -3.06 10.76 18.27
N LYS A 347 -2.69 11.80 17.50
CA LYS A 347 -2.76 13.20 17.99
C LYS A 347 -4.20 13.57 18.28
N GLU A 348 -5.13 13.26 17.37
CA GLU A 348 -6.55 13.56 17.55
C GLU A 348 -7.11 12.88 18.80
N GLN A 349 -6.84 11.60 19.01
CA GLN A 349 -7.39 10.83 20.13
C GLN A 349 -6.73 11.19 21.47
N LEU A 350 -5.40 11.14 21.52
CA LEU A 350 -4.66 11.18 22.79
C LEU A 350 -4.43 12.62 23.28
N LEU A 351 -4.35 13.62 22.40
CA LEU A 351 -4.04 14.99 22.81
C LEU A 351 -5.30 15.86 22.94
N SER A 352 -6.28 15.70 22.05
CA SER A 352 -7.53 16.49 22.11
C SER A 352 -8.37 16.18 23.35
N SER A 353 -8.19 15.00 23.96
CA SER A 353 -8.85 14.61 25.20
C SER A 353 -8.27 15.28 26.46
N HIS A 354 -7.11 15.94 26.35
CA HIS A 354 -6.40 16.56 27.49
C HIS A 354 -6.46 18.09 27.53
N GLU A 355 -6.99 18.77 26.50
CA GLU A 355 -7.13 20.24 26.48
C GLU A 355 -8.31 20.78 27.32
N GLY A 356 -9.07 19.90 27.99
CA GLY A 356 -10.30 20.26 28.72
C GLY A 356 -10.18 20.52 30.22
N THR A 357 -8.99 20.44 30.81
CA THR A 357 -8.80 20.61 32.27
C THR A 357 -7.54 21.40 32.58
N ASP A 358 -7.63 22.72 32.51
CA ASP A 358 -6.76 23.68 33.21
C ASP A 358 -7.58 24.79 33.86
#